data_AF-A0A847LIQ6-F1
#
_entry.id   AF-A0A847LIQ6-F1
#
_cell.length_a   1.000
_cell.length_b   1.000
_cell.length_c   1.000
_cell.angle_alpha   90.00
_cell.angle_beta   90.00
_cell.angle_gamma   90.00
#
_symmetry.space_group_name_H-M   'P 1'
#
loop_
_entity.id
_entity.type
_entity.pdbx_description
1 polymer ?
#
loop_
_entity_poly.entity_id
_entity_poly.type
_entity_poly.pdbx_seq_one_letter_code
_entity_poly.pdbx_strand_id
1 'polypeptide(L)' 'MGKGDQKTRKGKIFRHSFGKDRPRKVRTPAVTAKKAKKA' A
#
# COMPACT_ATOMS: atom_id res chain seq x y z
N MET A 1 -11.18 8.35 2.49
CA MET A 1 -11.48 6.95 2.13
C MET A 1 -11.72 6.14 3.41
N GLY A 2 -12.92 5.59 3.57
CA GLY A 2 -13.39 4.93 4.80
C GLY A 2 -13.07 3.44 4.89
N LYS A 3 -13.63 2.75 5.89
CA LYS A 3 -13.44 1.31 6.11
C LYS A 3 -14.03 0.44 5.00
N GLY A 4 -15.02 0.94 4.26
CA GLY A 4 -15.63 0.24 3.12
C GLY A 4 -14.82 0.27 1.83
N ASP A 5 -13.81 1.14 1.72
CA ASP A 5 -13.04 1.29 0.49
C ASP A 5 -11.96 0.21 0.36
N GLN A 6 -12.25 -0.79 -0.47
CA GLN A 6 -11.44 -1.97 -0.70
C GLN A 6 -10.06 -1.68 -1.30
N LYS A 7 -9.89 -0.55 -1.99
CA LYS A 7 -8.62 -0.22 -2.64
C LYS A 7 -7.63 0.32 -1.62
N THR A 8 -8.10 0.96 -0.55
CA THR A 8 -7.23 1.58 0.44
C THR A 8 -6.60 0.63 1.44
N ARG A 9 -5.50 1.09 2.06
CA ARG A 9 -4.92 0.42 3.23
C ARG A 9 -5.93 0.29 4.37
N LYS A 10 -6.75 1.31 4.63
CA LYS A 10 -7.77 1.29 5.71
C LYS A 10 -8.85 0.24 5.47
N GLY A 11 -9.41 0.15 4.25
CA GLY A 11 -10.40 -0.88 3.96
C GLY A 11 -9.81 -2.29 3.85
N LYS A 12 -8.57 -2.43 3.38
CA LYS A 12 -7.84 -3.72 3.42
C LYS A 12 -7.56 -4.20 4.86
N ILE A 13 -7.26 -3.28 5.79
CA ILE A 13 -7.14 -3.60 7.22
C ILE A 13 -8.47 -4.12 7.77
N PHE A 14 -9.56 -3.39 7.52
CA PHE A 14 -10.88 -3.75 8.04
C PHE A 14 -11.39 -5.09 7.52
N ARG A 15 -11.12 -5.40 6.24
CA ARG A 15 -11.51 -6.66 5.60
C ARG A 15 -10.50 -7.80 5.80
N HIS A 16 -9.44 -7.59 6.57
CA HIS A 16 -8.34 -8.54 6.75
C HIS A 16 -7.70 -9.06 5.45
N SER A 17 -7.81 -8.29 4.36
CA SER A 17 -7.27 -8.66 3.04
C SER A 17 -5.93 -7.96 2.77
N PHE A 18 -5.23 -8.40 1.72
CA PHE A 18 -3.92 -7.89 1.34
C PHE A 18 -3.92 -7.45 -0.12
N GLY A 19 -2.99 -6.57 -0.47
CA GLY A 19 -2.82 -6.08 -1.84
C GLY A 19 -1.71 -5.05 -1.93
N LYS A 20 -1.62 -4.33 -3.05
CA LYS A 20 -0.58 -3.31 -3.31
C LYS A 20 -0.37 -2.36 -2.12
N ASP A 21 -1.46 -1.78 -1.60
CA ASP A 21 -1.40 -0.80 -0.50
C ASP A 21 -1.33 -1.42 0.92
N ARG A 22 -1.55 -2.74 1.08
CA ARG A 22 -1.39 -3.49 2.34
C ARG A 22 -0.72 -4.85 2.07
N PRO A 23 0.60 -4.89 1.82
CA PRO A 23 1.32 -6.14 1.56
C PRO A 23 1.50 -6.98 2.84
N ARG A 24 1.58 -8.32 2.72
CA ARG A 24 1.78 -9.26 3.85
C ARG A 24 3.18 -9.19 4.43
N LYS A 25 4.17 -9.28 3.55
CA LYS A 25 5.58 -9.05 3.86
C LYS A 25 5.92 -7.72 3.20
N VAL A 26 6.66 -6.86 3.89
CA VAL A 26 7.24 -5.67 3.26
C VAL A 26 8.23 -6.18 2.23
N ARG A 27 7.76 -6.47 1.01
CA ARG A 27 8.63 -6.51 -0.16
C ARG A 27 9.06 -5.07 -0.27
N THR A 28 10.26 -4.73 0.20
CA THR A 28 10.89 -3.44 -0.08
C THR A 28 10.84 -3.29 -1.59
N PRO A 29 9.87 -2.56 -2.17
CA PRO A 29 9.94 -2.33 -3.57
C PRO A 29 11.05 -1.28 -3.70
N ALA A 30 12.02 -1.49 -4.59
CA ALA A 30 13.09 -0.55 -4.89
C ALA A 30 12.55 0.76 -5.50
N VAL A 31 11.66 1.44 -4.79
CA VAL A 31 10.84 2.59 -5.20
C VAL A 31 11.15 3.80 -4.31
N THR A 32 12.01 3.65 -3.31
CA THR A 32 12.85 4.77 -2.84
C THR A 32 13.99 5.09 -3.82
N ALA A 33 14.18 4.32 -4.90
CA ALA A 33 15.18 4.62 -5.93
C ALA A 33 14.68 5.53 -7.07
N LYS A 34 13.38 5.89 -7.12
CA LYS A 34 12.82 6.75 -8.20
C LYS A 34 12.03 7.96 -7.72
N LYS A 35 12.30 8.46 -6.51
CA LYS A 35 11.84 9.80 -6.10
C LYS A 35 12.95 10.68 -5.50
N ALA A 36 14.21 10.37 -5.82
CA ALA A 36 15.37 11.23 -5.59
C ALA A 36 16.01 11.70 -6.92
N LYS A 37 15.33 11.50 -8.06
CA LYS A 37 15.82 11.91 -9.38
C LYS A 37 14.72 12.57 -10.21
N LYS A 38 14.06 13.59 -9.66
CA LYS A 38 13.45 14.69 -10.42
C LYS A 38 13.00 15.82 -9.48
N ALA A 39 13.93 16.70 -9.13
CA ALA A 39 13.78 18.14 -8.93
C ALA A 39 15.15 18.64 -8.46
#